data_AF-A0A383EVL0-F1
#
_entry.id   AF-A0A383EVL0-F1
#
_cell.length_a   1.000
_cell.length_b   1.000
_cell.length_c   1.000
_cell.angle_alpha   90.00
_cell.angle_beta   90.00
_cell.angle_gamma   90.00
#
_symmetry.space_group_name_H-M   'P 1'
#
loop_
_entity.id
_entity.type
_entity.pdbx_description
1 polymer ?
#
loop_
_entity_poly.entity_id
_entity_poly.type
_entity_poly.pdbx_seq_one_letter_code
_entity_poly.pdbx_strand_id
1 'polypeptide(L)' 'MTTEVHELPEVGEIVVATIAKIGDHGAYATLDEYNGIQGFLHVSEIAHGWVRNVSKFVKEGEKKVLLVKKIRAGR' A
#
# COMPACT_ATOMS: atom_id res chain seq x y z
N MET A 1 -13.68 -10.00 -20.57
CA MET A 1 -13.44 -9.09 -19.43
C MET A 1 -12.08 -8.50 -19.66
N THR A 2 -12.02 -7.28 -20.17
CA THR A 2 -10.76 -6.62 -20.53
C THR A 2 -10.26 -5.95 -19.27
N THR A 3 -9.16 -6.45 -18.70
CA THR A 3 -8.46 -5.75 -17.61
C THR A 3 -7.70 -4.59 -18.25
N GLU A 4 -8.34 -3.44 -18.35
CA GLU A 4 -7.67 -2.19 -18.67
C GLU A 4 -6.75 -1.88 -17.49
N VAL A 5 -5.45 -2.15 -17.65
CA VAL A 5 -4.45 -1.83 -16.62
C VAL A 5 -4.23 -0.33 -16.69
N HIS A 6 -4.96 0.40 -15.86
CA HIS A 6 -4.75 1.84 -15.72
C HIS A 6 -3.37 2.10 -15.12
N GLU A 7 -2.72 3.17 -15.57
CA GLU A 7 -1.37 3.55 -15.11
C GLU A 7 -1.35 3.90 -13.60
N LEU A 8 -2.51 4.21 -13.02
CA LEU A 8 -2.74 4.39 -11.60
C LEU A 8 -4.03 3.63 -11.21
N PRO A 9 -4.11 3.01 -10.02
CA PRO A 9 -5.35 2.42 -9.53
C PRO A 9 -6.43 3.49 -9.31
N GLU A 10 -7.66 3.10 -8.99
CA GLU A 10 -8.71 4.06 -8.59
C GLU A 10 -8.85 4.18 -7.06
N VAL A 11 -9.40 5.31 -6.59
CA VAL A 11 -9.71 5.46 -5.15
C VAL A 11 -10.85 4.53 -4.77
N GLY A 12 -10.64 3.72 -3.74
CA GLY A 12 -11.56 2.67 -3.31
C GLY A 12 -11.28 1.30 -3.93
N GLU A 13 -10.29 1.22 -4.82
CA GLU A 13 -9.89 -0.04 -5.41
C GLU A 13 -9.05 -0.89 -4.44
N ILE A 14 -9.16 -2.20 -4.60
CA ILE A 14 -8.42 -3.20 -3.83
C ILE A 14 -7.26 -3.68 -4.69
N VAL A 15 -6.04 -3.48 -4.20
CA VAL A 15 -4.79 -3.79 -4.94
C VAL A 15 -3.91 -4.73 -4.11
N VAL A 16 -3.15 -5.59 -4.77
CA VAL A 16 -2.13 -6.40 -4.10
C VAL A 16 -0.79 -5.66 -4.14
N ALA A 17 -0.25 -5.36 -2.97
CA ALA A 17 1.04 -4.70 -2.85
C ALA A 17 2.02 -5.55 -2.03
N THR A 18 3.29 -5.51 -2.42
CA THR A 18 4.39 -6.17 -1.70
C THR A 18 5.04 -5.14 -0.79
N ILE A 19 5.14 -5.43 0.51
CA ILE A 19 5.81 -4.53 1.46
C ILE A 19 7.30 -4.49 1.12
N ALA A 20 7.77 -3.35 0.63
CA ALA A 20 9.16 -3.16 0.24
C ALA A 20 10.03 -2.79 1.46
N LYS A 21 9.50 -1.95 2.35
CA LYS A 21 10.24 -1.48 3.53
C LYS A 21 9.29 -1.06 4.64
N ILE A 22 9.66 -1.34 5.89
CA ILE A 22 8.91 -0.86 7.06
C ILE A 22 9.70 0.26 7.73
N GLY A 23 9.01 1.32 8.12
CA GLY A 23 9.55 2.41 8.93
C GLY A 23 8.76 2.58 10.22
N ASP A 24 9.24 3.47 11.09
CA ASP A 24 8.60 3.73 12.39
C ASP A 24 7.17 4.30 12.25
N HIS A 25 6.91 5.07 11.19
CA HIS A 25 5.64 5.77 10.97
C HIS A 25 4.72 5.07 9.94
N GLY A 26 5.13 3.95 9.37
CA GLY A 26 4.37 3.28 8.32
C GLY A 26 5.17 2.23 7.55
N ALA A 27 4.66 1.84 6.38
CA ALA A 27 5.31 0.88 5.50
C ALA A 27 5.22 1.35 4.04
N TYR A 28 6.31 1.18 3.31
CA TYR A 28 6.36 1.35 1.87
C TYR A 28 5.97 0.03 1.22
N ALA A 29 5.02 0.11 0.29
CA ALA A 29 4.55 -1.04 -0.47
C ALA A 29 4.70 -0.76 -1.96
N THR A 30 5.06 -1.78 -2.73
CA THR A 30 5.18 -1.70 -4.18
C THR A 30 4.06 -2.49 -4.81
N LEU A 31 3.30 -1.85 -5.69
CA LEU A 31 2.19 -2.46 -6.42
C LEU A 31 2.76 -3.11 -7.68
N ASP A 32 2.92 -4.42 -7.66
CA ASP A 32 3.50 -5.20 -8.76
C ASP A 32 2.59 -5.18 -10.01
N GLU A 33 1.27 -5.16 -9.78
CA GLU A 33 0.24 -5.10 -10.84
C GLU A 33 0.19 -3.73 -11.55
N TYR A 34 0.72 -2.70 -10.91
CA TYR A 34 0.68 -1.31 -11.37
C TYR A 34 2.07 -0.81 -11.72
N ASN A 35 2.82 -1.60 -12.51
CA ASN A 35 4.13 -1.23 -13.04
C ASN A 35 5.17 -0.83 -11.95
N GLY A 36 5.04 -1.40 -10.75
CA GLY A 36 5.92 -1.12 -9.62
C GLY A 36 5.67 0.23 -8.93
N ILE A 37 4.46 0.78 -9.02
CA ILE A 37 4.09 2.00 -8.30
C ILE A 37 4.39 1.87 -6.81
N GLN A 38 5.00 2.90 -6.24
CA GLN A 38 5.24 2.97 -4.80
C GLN A 38 4.03 3.57 -4.08
N GLY A 39 3.42 2.75 -3.23
CA GLY A 39 2.43 3.15 -2.24
C GLY A 39 3.06 3.36 -0.86
N PHE A 40 2.42 4.22 -0.07
CA PHE A 40 2.78 4.43 1.33
C PHE A 40 1.59 4.12 2.23
N LEU A 41 1.80 3.19 3.17
CA LEU A 41 0.84 2.79 4.18
C LEU A 41 1.20 3.47 5.50
N HIS A 42 0.42 4.46 5.91
CA HIS A 42 0.63 5.14 7.17
C HIS A 42 0.18 4.28 8.35
N VAL A 43 0.90 4.32 9.48
CA VAL A 43 0.58 3.52 10.67
C VAL A 43 -0.84 3.77 11.21
N SER A 44 -1.35 4.99 11.06
CA SER A 44 -2.73 5.34 11.45
C SER A 44 -3.80 4.59 10.65
N GLU A 45 -3.48 4.12 9.44
CA GLU A 45 -4.39 3.30 8.62
C GLU A 45 -4.30 1.80 8.98
N ILE A 46 -3.23 1.39 9.69
CA ILE A 46 -3.01 0.00 10.08
C ILE A 46 -3.82 -0.35 11.34
N ALA A 47 -3.85 0.57 12.32
CA ALA A 47 -4.69 0.41 13.50
C ALA A 47 -5.12 1.74 14.10
N HIS A 48 -6.38 1.83 14.53
CA HIS A 48 -6.89 2.91 15.36
C HIS A 48 -6.39 2.75 16.81
N GLY A 49 -5.15 3.14 17.08
CA GLY A 49 -4.57 3.11 18.41
C GLY A 49 -3.05 3.21 18.42
N TRP A 50 -2.43 3.04 19.59
CA TRP A 50 -0.97 3.03 19.70
C TRP A 50 -0.40 1.73 19.11
N VAL A 51 0.16 1.81 17.91
CA VAL A 51 0.90 0.71 17.30
C VAL A 51 2.32 0.71 17.87
N ARG A 52 2.61 -0.23 18.77
CA ARG A 52 3.94 -0.34 19.40
C ARG A 52 5.02 -0.87 18.46
N ASN A 53 4.63 -1.61 17.42
CA ASN A 53 5.53 -2.13 16.40
C ASN A 53 4.76 -2.43 15.10
N VAL A 54 5.00 -1.64 14.05
CA VAL A 54 4.41 -1.84 12.71
C VAL A 54 4.85 -3.17 12.10
N SER A 55 6.08 -3.61 12.42
CA SER A 55 6.66 -4.89 12.01
C SER A 55 5.86 -6.14 12.45
N LYS A 56 4.96 -6.00 13.44
CA LYS A 56 4.04 -7.10 13.81
C LYS A 56 2.85 -7.25 12.87
N PHE A 57 2.47 -6.19 12.17
CA PHE A 57 1.29 -6.15 11.30
C PHE A 57 1.63 -6.38 9.84
N VAL A 58 2.82 -5.91 9.43
CA VAL A 58 3.36 -6.04 8.09
C VAL A 58 4.81 -6.51 8.18
N LYS A 59 5.23 -7.34 7.23
CA LYS A 59 6.61 -7.84 7.11
C LYS A 59 7.18 -7.47 5.75
N GLU A 60 8.47 -7.15 5.71
CA GLU A 60 9.17 -6.90 4.44
C GLU A 60 9.12 -8.16 3.55
N GLY A 61 8.80 -7.97 2.27
CA GLY A 61 8.59 -9.04 1.30
C GLY A 61 7.21 -9.71 1.38
N GLU A 62 6.37 -9.36 2.35
CA GLU A 62 5.01 -9.91 2.45
C GLU A 62 4.06 -9.24 1.44
N LYS A 63 3.27 -10.04 0.72
CA LYS A 63 2.19 -9.55 -0.14
C LYS A 63 0.92 -9.35 0.68
N LYS A 64 0.39 -8.13 0.66
CA LYS A 64 -0.84 -7.75 1.34
C LYS A 64 -1.82 -7.11 0.38
N VAL A 65 -3.09 -7.37 0.63
CA VAL A 65 -4.20 -6.71 -0.04
C VAL A 65 -4.43 -5.37 0.66
N LEU A 66 -4.35 -4.27 -0.08
CA LEU A 66 -4.53 -2.91 0.41
C LEU A 66 -5.67 -2.23 -0.35
N LEU A 67 -6.33 -1.29 0.34
CA LEU A 67 -7.34 -0.43 -0.27
C LEU A 67 -6.69 0.92 -0.59
N VAL A 68 -6.86 1.38 -1.83
CA VAL A 68 -6.38 2.70 -2.24
C VAL A 68 -7.29 3.78 -1.66
N LYS A 69 -6.86 4.42 -0.58
CA LYS A 69 -7.62 5.49 0.07
C LYS A 69 -7.53 6.83 -0.66
N LYS A 70 -6.37 7.13 -1.22
CA LYS A 70 -6.09 8.42 -1.86
C LYS A 70 -4.95 8.27 -2.84
N ILE A 71 -5.09 8.93 -3.99
CA ILE A 71 -4.07 9.01 -5.01
C ILE A 71 -3.69 10.47 -5.14
N ARG A 72 -2.38 10.74 -5.12
CA ARG A 72 -1.85 12.06 -5.46
C ARG A 72 -1.10 11.93 -6.78
N ALA A 73 -1.81 12.11 -7.88
CA ALA A 73 -1.16 12.40 -9.16
C ALA A 73 -0.64 13.84 -9.06
N GLY A 74 0.69 14.00 -9.11
CA GLY A 74 1.31 15.32 -9.09
C GLY A 74 0.78 16.18 -10.24
N ARG A 75 0.42 17.42 -9.93
CA ARG A 75 0.17 18.47 -10.92
C ARG A 75 1.31 19.47 -10.85
#